data_AF-A0A5R2N1P2-F1
#
_entry.id   AF-A0A5R2N1P2-F1
#
_cell.length_a   1.000
_cell.length_b   1.000
_cell.length_c   1.000
_cell.angle_alpha   90.00
_cell.angle_beta   90.00
_cell.angle_gamma   90.00
#
_symmetry.space_group_name_H-M   'P 1'
#
loop_
_entity.id
_entity.type
_entity.pdbx_description
1 polymer ?
#
loop_
_entity_poly.entity_id
_entity_poly.type
_entity_poly.pdbx_seq_one_letter_code
_entity_poly.pdbx_strand_id
1 'polypeptide(L)'
;MRGNRFRHNFLTALLLAPATVWLVVFLVLPFIAIAVFSVGERAPEGGYQAAFTLAQYANLPARATAFWNTMVLAPVGALACLLVAYPVAYYLALQAPQRWRLILLALVVIPFWTSLLMRTYAWMYILGGRGIPALLAFVG
;
A
#
# COMPACT_ATOMS: atom_id res chain seq x y z
N MET A 1 16.53 43.89 16.47
CA MET A 1 16.81 42.91 15.39
C MET A 1 15.84 41.70 15.39
N ARG A 2 14.50 41.92 15.48
CA ARG A 2 13.49 40.83 15.60
C ARG A 2 12.46 40.76 14.45
N GLY A 3 12.39 41.77 13.57
CA GLY A 3 11.37 41.86 12.52
C GLY A 3 11.57 40.95 11.30
N ASN A 4 12.77 40.37 11.10
CA ASN A 4 13.07 39.63 9.87
C ASN A 4 12.52 38.19 9.87
N ARG A 5 12.40 37.53 11.03
CA ARG A 5 11.91 36.13 11.11
C ARG A 5 10.43 36.00 10.72
N PHE A 6 9.61 37.01 10.99
CA PHE A 6 8.18 36.99 10.68
C PHE A 6 7.90 37.03 9.17
N ARG A 7 8.65 37.84 8.42
CA ARG A 7 8.52 37.92 6.95
C ARG A 7 8.99 36.62 6.29
N HIS A 8 10.05 36.00 6.79
CA HIS A 8 10.54 34.72 6.28
C HIS A 8 9.50 33.61 6.52
N ASN A 9 8.95 33.50 7.74
CA ASN A 9 7.92 32.51 8.05
C ASN A 9 6.64 32.70 7.21
N PHE A 10 6.24 33.95 6.96
CA PHE A 10 5.07 34.25 6.13
C PHE A 10 5.32 33.91 4.65
N LEU A 11 6.50 34.23 4.10
CA LEU A 11 6.87 33.85 2.73
C LEU A 11 6.99 32.33 2.58
N THR A 12 7.57 31.64 3.56
CA THR A 12 7.60 30.16 3.60
C THR A 12 6.20 29.59 3.66
N ALA A 13 5.32 30.13 4.51
CA ALA A 13 3.92 29.69 4.58
C ALA A 13 3.18 29.94 3.26
N LEU A 14 3.41 31.07 2.59
CA LEU A 14 2.79 31.41 1.31
C LEU A 14 3.27 30.50 0.17
N LEU A 15 4.56 30.14 0.16
CA LEU A 15 5.13 29.20 -0.82
C LEU A 15 4.63 27.76 -0.60
N LEU A 16 4.38 27.37 0.65
CA LEU A 16 3.84 26.05 0.98
C LEU A 16 2.31 26.00 0.88
N ALA A 17 1.61 27.13 0.99
CA ALA A 17 0.16 27.24 0.98
C ALA A 17 -0.53 26.48 -0.16
N PRO A 18 -0.14 26.60 -1.45
CA PRO A 18 -0.84 25.87 -2.52
C PRO A 18 -0.69 24.35 -2.38
N ALA A 19 0.51 23.86 -1.99
CA ALA A 19 0.75 22.44 -1.78
C ALA A 19 0.01 21.91 -0.54
N THR A 20 -0.01 22.67 0.55
CA THR A 20 -0.71 22.26 1.78
C THR A 20 -2.22 22.28 1.60
N VAL A 21 -2.79 23.30 0.96
CA VAL A 21 -4.23 23.34 0.64
C VAL A 21 -4.60 22.17 -0.26
N TRP A 22 -3.81 21.89 -1.29
CA TRP A 22 -4.04 20.75 -2.17
C TRP A 22 -4.04 19.42 -1.42
N LEU A 23 -3.01 19.16 -0.61
CA LEU A 23 -2.93 17.94 0.19
C LEU A 23 -4.08 17.85 1.18
N VAL A 24 -4.42 18.93 1.89
CA VAL A 24 -5.52 18.92 2.85
C VAL A 24 -6.84 18.63 2.16
N VAL A 25 -7.16 19.31 1.05
CA VAL A 25 -8.43 19.07 0.36
C VAL A 25 -8.51 17.64 -0.17
N PHE A 26 -7.51 17.16 -0.89
CA PHE A 26 -7.60 15.83 -1.51
C PHE A 26 -7.32 14.67 -0.57
N LEU A 27 -6.61 14.89 0.55
CA LEU A 27 -6.40 13.86 1.58
C LEU A 27 -7.54 13.86 2.59
N VAL A 28 -7.89 15.01 3.16
CA VAL A 28 -8.81 15.07 4.32
C VAL A 28 -10.26 14.87 3.87
N LEU A 29 -10.66 15.37 2.70
CA LEU A 29 -12.01 15.20 2.18
C LEU A 29 -12.45 13.73 2.08
N PRO A 30 -11.69 12.80 1.46
CA PRO A 30 -12.09 11.39 1.42
C PRO A 30 -12.11 10.74 2.81
N PHE A 31 -11.25 11.14 3.75
CA PHE A 31 -11.32 10.65 5.13
C PHE A 31 -12.60 11.12 5.85
N ILE A 32 -13.00 12.38 5.66
CA ILE A 32 -14.28 12.89 6.15
C ILE A 32 -15.42 12.08 5.53
N ALA A 33 -15.39 11.82 4.22
CA ALA A 33 -16.41 11.03 3.55
C ALA A 33 -16.50 9.60 4.15
N ILE A 34 -15.37 8.94 4.40
CA ILE A 34 -15.34 7.62 5.07
C ILE A 34 -15.95 7.69 6.48
N ALA A 35 -15.64 8.73 7.26
CA ALA A 35 -16.18 8.91 8.60
C ALA A 35 -17.70 9.18 8.61
N VAL A 36 -18.21 9.92 7.62
CA VAL A 36 -19.65 10.11 7.43
C VAL A 36 -20.31 8.80 6.99
N PHE A 37 -19.69 8.07 6.06
CA PHE A 37 -20.22 6.80 5.57
C PHE A 37 -20.20 5.67 6.61
N SER A 38 -19.31 5.72 7.60
CA SER A 38 -19.22 4.67 8.63
C SER A 38 -20.38 4.70 9.62
N VAL A 39 -21.02 5.85 9.82
CA VAL A 39 -22.20 6.02 10.70
C VAL A 39 -23.52 5.98 9.94
N GLY A 40 -23.49 6.06 8.61
CA GLY A 40 -24.70 5.99 7.79
C GLY A 40 -25.24 4.58 7.59
N GLU A 41 -26.40 4.52 6.95
CA GLU A 41 -27.05 3.26 6.59
C GLU A 41 -26.96 2.99 5.09
N ARG A 42 -27.09 1.73 4.73
CA ARG A 42 -27.15 1.32 3.33
C ARG A 42 -28.60 1.42 2.87
N ALA A 43 -28.86 2.24 1.86
CA ALA A 43 -30.19 2.39 1.30
C ALA A 43 -30.71 1.04 0.76
N PRO A 44 -32.03 0.75 0.84
CA PRO A 44 -32.62 -0.49 0.31
C PRO A 44 -32.35 -0.69 -1.19
N GLU A 45 -32.35 0.40 -1.95
CA GLU A 45 -32.08 0.44 -3.40
C GLU A 45 -30.58 0.24 -3.73
N GLY A 46 -29.72 0.18 -2.71
CA GLY A 46 -28.29 0.34 -2.84
C GLY A 46 -27.86 1.81 -2.78
N GLY A 47 -26.72 2.08 -2.15
CA GLY A 47 -26.18 3.42 -1.97
C GLY A 47 -26.13 3.86 -0.50
N TYR A 48 -25.78 5.12 -0.30
CA TYR A 48 -25.66 5.73 1.02
C TYR A 48 -26.99 6.40 1.41
N GLN A 49 -27.48 6.06 2.60
CA GLN A 49 -28.59 6.76 3.25
C GLN A 49 -28.04 7.51 4.47
N ALA A 50 -28.32 8.80 4.54
CA ALA A 50 -27.93 9.63 5.67
C ALA A 50 -28.71 9.17 6.91
N ALA A 51 -28.00 8.54 7.84
CA ALA A 51 -28.49 8.11 9.13
C ALA A 51 -27.35 8.24 10.15
N PHE A 52 -27.68 8.18 11.44
CA PHE A 52 -26.68 8.13 12.50
C PHE A 52 -26.89 6.84 13.29
N THR A 53 -26.17 5.80 12.91
CA THR A 53 -26.28 4.48 13.53
C THR A 53 -24.91 3.87 13.81
N LEU A 54 -24.84 3.09 14.89
CA LEU A 54 -23.65 2.32 15.25
C LEU A 54 -23.76 0.85 14.83
N ALA A 55 -24.78 0.50 14.04
CA ALA A 55 -25.05 -0.87 13.62
C ALA A 55 -23.91 -1.46 12.78
N GLN A 56 -23.22 -0.65 11.98
CA GLN A 56 -22.05 -1.09 11.20
C GLN A 56 -20.88 -1.50 12.10
N TYR A 57 -20.70 -0.79 13.22
CA TYR A 57 -19.69 -1.11 14.23
C TYR A 57 -20.08 -2.34 15.05
N ALA A 58 -21.36 -2.50 15.39
CA ALA A 58 -21.84 -3.72 16.05
C ALA A 58 -21.62 -4.98 15.17
N ASN A 59 -21.70 -4.82 13.85
CA ASN A 59 -21.46 -5.89 12.87
C ASN A 59 -19.99 -6.09 12.45
N LEU A 60 -19.02 -5.51 13.17
CA LEU A 60 -17.59 -5.77 12.95
C LEU A 60 -17.19 -7.25 13.00
N PRO A 61 -17.77 -8.11 13.87
CA PRO A 61 -17.42 -9.54 13.91
C PRO A 61 -17.64 -10.26 12.58
N ALA A 62 -18.59 -9.83 11.75
CA ALA A 62 -18.83 -10.40 10.42
C ALA A 62 -17.63 -10.24 9.47
N ARG A 63 -16.69 -9.34 9.78
CA ARG A 63 -15.46 -9.07 8.99
C ARG A 63 -14.18 -9.45 9.75
N ALA A 64 -14.30 -10.09 10.92
CA ALA A 64 -13.18 -10.42 11.79
C ALA A 64 -12.12 -11.29 11.10
N THR A 65 -12.54 -12.24 10.26
CA THR A 65 -11.62 -13.09 9.49
C THR A 65 -10.72 -12.27 8.57
N ALA A 66 -11.28 -11.34 7.81
CA ALA A 66 -10.50 -10.48 6.92
C ALA A 66 -9.54 -9.59 7.72
N PHE A 67 -10.01 -9.03 8.84
CA PHE A 67 -9.19 -8.22 9.74
C PHE A 67 -8.00 -9.01 10.28
N TRP A 68 -8.23 -10.23 10.79
CA TRP A 68 -7.14 -11.06 11.31
C TRP A 68 -6.18 -11.54 10.23
N ASN A 69 -6.70 -11.89 9.04
CA ASN A 69 -5.84 -12.22 7.92
C ASN A 69 -4.90 -11.06 7.59
N THR A 70 -5.38 -9.82 7.53
CA THR A 70 -4.51 -8.66 7.29
C THR A 70 -3.51 -8.43 8.42
N MET A 71 -3.94 -8.51 9.68
CA MET A 71 -3.07 -8.35 10.85
C MET A 71 -1.94 -9.37 10.91
N VAL A 72 -2.16 -10.59 10.41
CA VAL A 72 -1.12 -11.64 10.35
C VAL A 72 -0.28 -11.53 9.07
N LEU A 73 -0.92 -11.38 7.91
CA LEU A 73 -0.22 -11.37 6.62
C LEU A 73 0.68 -10.14 6.44
N ALA A 74 0.29 -8.98 6.96
CA ALA A 74 1.09 -7.75 6.82
C ALA A 74 2.48 -7.86 7.50
N PRO A 75 2.61 -8.19 8.80
CA PRO A 75 3.90 -8.34 9.45
C PRO A 75 4.67 -9.56 8.93
N VAL A 76 4.00 -10.68 8.66
CA VAL A 76 4.67 -11.87 8.10
C VAL A 76 5.27 -11.54 6.74
N GLY A 77 4.52 -10.86 5.87
CA GLY A 77 5.02 -10.40 4.57
C GLY A 77 6.16 -9.41 4.71
N ALA A 78 6.06 -8.43 5.61
CA ALA A 78 7.12 -7.45 5.85
C ALA A 78 8.42 -8.12 6.34
N LEU A 79 8.32 -9.05 7.30
CA LEU A 79 9.47 -9.79 7.82
C LEU A 79 10.07 -10.73 6.77
N ALA A 80 9.25 -11.47 6.01
CA ALA A 80 9.72 -12.33 4.94
C ALA A 80 10.47 -11.52 3.87
N CYS A 81 9.91 -10.37 3.46
CA CYS A 81 10.58 -9.44 2.55
C CYS A 81 11.90 -8.93 3.13
N LEU A 82 11.93 -8.55 4.40
CA LEU A 82 13.16 -8.07 5.05
C LEU A 82 14.24 -9.16 5.09
N LEU A 83 13.88 -10.38 5.48
CA LEU A 83 14.80 -11.52 5.58
C LEU A 83 15.43 -11.88 4.22
N VAL A 84 14.68 -11.73 3.12
CA VAL A 84 15.16 -12.03 1.78
C VAL A 84 15.89 -10.83 1.15
N ALA A 85 15.37 -9.61 1.33
CA ALA A 85 15.95 -8.41 0.73
C ALA A 85 17.25 -7.97 1.42
N TYR A 86 17.36 -8.15 2.74
CA TYR A 86 18.55 -7.76 3.50
C TYR A 86 19.85 -8.42 3.03
N PRO A 87 19.94 -9.76 2.85
CA PRO A 87 21.17 -10.39 2.36
C PRO A 87 21.54 -9.93 0.95
N VAL A 88 20.53 -9.70 0.09
CA VAL A 88 20.75 -9.18 -1.28
C VAL A 88 21.32 -7.76 -1.21
N ALA A 89 20.74 -6.89 -0.38
CA ALA A 89 21.22 -5.53 -0.17
C ALA A 89 22.63 -5.50 0.44
N TYR A 90 22.90 -6.36 1.42
CA TYR A 90 24.21 -6.51 2.04
C TYR A 90 25.28 -6.91 1.01
N TYR A 91 25.00 -7.92 0.18
CA TYR A 91 25.91 -8.35 -0.88
C TYR A 91 26.18 -7.22 -1.89
N LEU A 92 25.13 -6.55 -2.35
CA LEU A 92 25.23 -5.41 -3.28
C LEU A 92 26.05 -4.24 -2.72
N ALA A 93 25.95 -3.99 -1.42
CA ALA A 93 26.62 -2.87 -0.78
C ALA A 93 28.10 -3.17 -0.48
N LEU A 94 28.43 -4.39 -0.04
CA LEU A 94 29.74 -4.70 0.56
C LEU A 94 30.62 -5.64 -0.26
N GLN A 95 30.04 -6.51 -1.08
CA GLN A 95 30.79 -7.58 -1.75
C GLN A 95 30.72 -7.53 -3.29
N ALA A 96 29.72 -6.86 -3.86
CA ALA A 96 29.51 -6.84 -5.29
C ALA A 96 30.67 -6.15 -6.04
N PRO A 97 31.29 -6.82 -7.04
CA PRO A 97 32.32 -6.20 -7.87
C PRO A 97 31.76 -4.99 -8.63
N GLN A 98 32.55 -3.91 -8.73
CA GLN A 98 32.13 -2.66 -9.36
C GLN A 98 31.57 -2.83 -10.79
N ARG A 99 32.12 -3.80 -11.54
CA ARG A 99 31.67 -4.12 -12.91
C ARG A 99 30.24 -4.68 -12.98
N TRP A 100 29.83 -5.44 -11.96
CA TRP A 100 28.53 -6.11 -11.93
C TRP A 100 27.48 -5.38 -11.09
N ARG A 101 27.90 -4.46 -10.21
CA ARG A 101 27.01 -3.77 -9.27
C ARG A 101 25.83 -3.08 -9.97
N LEU A 102 26.07 -2.39 -11.08
CA LEU A 102 25.00 -1.73 -11.84
C LEU A 102 24.01 -2.72 -12.46
N ILE A 103 24.50 -3.84 -12.99
CA ILE A 103 23.66 -4.88 -13.61
C ILE A 103 22.79 -5.56 -12.56
N LEU A 104 23.37 -5.92 -11.41
CA LEU A 104 22.65 -6.56 -10.32
C LEU A 104 21.59 -5.62 -9.72
N LEU A 105 21.90 -4.33 -9.56
CA LEU A 105 20.91 -3.33 -9.15
C LEU A 105 19.79 -3.18 -10.18
N ALA A 106 20.11 -3.15 -11.47
CA ALA A 106 19.12 -3.09 -12.53
C ALA A 106 18.18 -4.30 -12.49
N LEU A 107 18.70 -5.52 -12.33
CA LEU A 107 17.90 -6.75 -12.20
C LEU A 107 16.89 -6.70 -11.05
N VAL A 108 17.24 -6.06 -9.93
CA VAL A 108 16.33 -5.89 -8.78
C VAL A 108 15.28 -4.81 -9.04
N VAL A 109 15.67 -3.72 -9.70
CA VAL A 109 14.77 -2.57 -9.95
C VAL A 109 13.81 -2.83 -11.12
N ILE A 110 14.24 -3.51 -12.18
CA ILE A 110 13.40 -3.81 -13.36
C ILE A 110 12.02 -4.42 -12.99
N PRO A 111 11.91 -5.47 -12.15
CA PRO A 111 10.61 -6.04 -11.80
C PRO A 111 9.72 -5.08 -11.01
N PHE A 112 10.29 -4.06 -10.34
CA PHE A 112 9.50 -3.02 -9.68
C PHE A 112 8.72 -2.14 -10.67
N TRP A 113 9.23 -1.97 -11.89
CA TRP A 113 8.57 -1.20 -12.96
C TRP A 113 7.46 -1.99 -13.66
N THR A 114 7.28 -3.26 -13.34
CA THR A 114 6.20 -4.07 -13.92
C THR A 114 4.86 -3.80 -13.24
N SER A 115 3.78 -3.77 -14.02
CA SER A 115 2.42 -3.56 -13.51
C SER A 115 2.05 -4.61 -12.45
N LEU A 116 1.58 -4.16 -11.29
CA LEU A 116 1.11 -5.04 -10.21
C LEU A 116 0.00 -5.99 -10.70
N LEU A 117 -0.85 -5.53 -11.63
CA LEU A 117 -1.90 -6.35 -12.23
C LEU A 117 -1.30 -7.53 -13.01
N MET A 118 -0.28 -7.26 -13.84
CA MET A 118 0.39 -8.32 -14.61
C MET A 118 1.04 -9.35 -13.67
N ARG A 119 1.72 -8.88 -12.62
CA ARG A 119 2.29 -9.76 -11.58
C ARG A 119 1.21 -10.61 -10.91
N THR A 120 0.07 -10.01 -10.56
CA THR A 120 -1.04 -10.71 -9.90
C THR A 120 -1.63 -11.78 -10.82
N TYR A 121 -1.86 -11.48 -12.09
CA TYR A 121 -2.36 -12.44 -13.08
C TYR A 121 -1.36 -13.58 -13.35
N ALA A 122 -0.07 -13.26 -13.45
CA ALA A 122 0.97 -14.27 -13.62
C ALA A 122 0.98 -15.26 -12.45
N TRP A 123 0.96 -14.78 -11.21
CA TRP A 123 0.87 -15.66 -10.03
C TRP A 123 -0.41 -16.49 -10.01
N MET A 124 -1.56 -15.90 -10.34
CA MET A 124 -2.82 -16.62 -10.42
C MET A 124 -2.80 -17.73 -11.48
N TYR A 125 -2.16 -17.51 -12.63
CA TYR A 125 -2.00 -18.53 -13.66
C TYR A 125 -1.03 -19.63 -13.23
N ILE A 126 0.12 -19.26 -12.67
CA ILE A 126 1.17 -20.17 -12.22
C ILE A 126 0.67 -21.07 -11.07
N LEU A 127 -0.07 -20.52 -10.12
CA LEU A 127 -0.63 -21.24 -8.98
C LEU A 127 -2.00 -21.87 -9.28
N GLY A 128 -2.62 -21.49 -10.40
CA GLY A 128 -3.90 -22.03 -10.85
C GLY A 128 -3.77 -23.47 -11.37
N GLY A 129 -4.91 -24.13 -11.59
CA GLY A 129 -4.96 -25.56 -11.90
C GLY A 129 -4.21 -26.00 -13.17
N ARG A 130 -3.90 -25.09 -14.10
CA ARG A 130 -3.14 -25.37 -15.34
C ARG A 130 -1.66 -24.99 -15.26
N GLY A 131 -1.20 -24.40 -14.15
CA GLY A 131 0.19 -23.99 -13.97
C GLY A 131 1.04 -25.08 -13.33
N ILE A 132 1.70 -24.76 -12.22
CA ILE A 132 2.56 -25.68 -11.46
C ILE A 132 1.83 -26.96 -11.04
N PRO A 133 0.57 -26.93 -10.54
CA PRO A 133 -0.13 -28.16 -10.16
C PRO A 133 -0.31 -29.16 -11.30
N ALA A 134 -0.62 -28.70 -12.52
CA ALA A 134 -0.74 -29.57 -13.69
C ALA A 134 0.61 -30.13 -14.15
N LEU A 135 1.68 -29.32 -14.06
CA LEU A 135 3.04 -29.79 -14.34
C LEU A 135 3.49 -30.86 -13.35
N LEU A 136 3.18 -30.67 -12.07
CA LEU A 136 3.48 -31.66 -11.02
C LEU A 136 2.67 -32.95 -11.22
N ALA A 137 1.39 -32.86 -11.61
CA ALA A 137 0.56 -34.01 -11.94
C ALA A 137 0.97 -34.73 -13.23
N PHE A 138 1.69 -34.06 -14.14
CA PHE A 138 2.24 -34.67 -15.35
C PHE A 138 3.57 -35.40 -15.09
N VAL A 139 4.35 -34.92 -14.11
CA VAL A 139 5.64 -35.50 -13.71
C VAL A 139 5.47 -36.64 -12.68
N GLY A 140 4.28 -36.75 -12.05
CA GLY A 140 3.87 -37.84 -11.16
C GLY A 140 2.52 -38.43 -11.53
#